data_AF-A0A843GIB9-F1
#
_entry.id   AF-A0A843GIB9-F1
#
_cell.length_a   1.000
_cell.length_b   1.000
_cell.length_c   1.000
_cell.angle_alpha   90.00
_cell.angle_beta   90.00
_cell.angle_gamma   90.00
#
_symmetry.space_group_name_H-M   'P 1'
#
loop_
_entity.id
_entity.type
_entity.pdbx_description
1 polymer ?
#
loop_
_entity_poly.entity_id
_entity_poly.type
_entity_poly.pdbx_seq_one_letter_code
_entity_poly.pdbx_strand_id
1 'polypeptide(L)'
;MAYVMYSGKMISDQIDSYLTNGVAEIDLKDGGLVALGDLAADTTYDSNGVEYDVYEADKPAAATDEVVIIDYAGISEGEINENNYKIGKKLYNLTVPAGTNFRVRRLALHDKFWLGADNFASAPTVGEYAVATASAIEHTPAATLPASGYAVKVLVEKDLTTGMRSNGKIYLVEVVQL
;
A
#
# COMPACT_ATOMS: atom_id res chain seq x y z
N MET A 1 11.13 -31.34 -35.31
CA MET A 1 12.37 -31.18 -34.51
C MET A 1 11.95 -30.90 -33.09
N ALA A 2 12.25 -31.79 -32.15
CA ALA A 2 11.95 -31.58 -30.74
C ALA A 2 12.99 -30.63 -30.12
N TYR A 3 12.53 -29.58 -29.47
CA TYR A 3 13.39 -28.64 -28.75
C TYR A 3 13.85 -29.30 -27.44
N VAL A 4 15.14 -29.58 -27.33
CA VAL A 4 15.75 -30.15 -26.12
C VAL A 4 16.15 -29.00 -25.19
N MET A 5 15.43 -28.84 -24.07
CA MET A 5 15.81 -27.91 -23.01
C MET A 5 17.02 -28.48 -22.25
N TYR A 6 18.15 -27.75 -22.26
CA TYR A 6 19.30 -28.06 -21.42
C TYR A 6 19.01 -27.66 -19.96
N SER A 7 19.20 -28.58 -19.02
CA SER A 7 19.12 -28.33 -17.59
C SER A 7 20.21 -27.36 -17.13
N GLY A 8 19.84 -26.30 -16.39
CA GLY A 8 20.78 -25.44 -15.67
C GLY A 8 20.67 -23.93 -15.90
N LYS A 9 19.61 -23.43 -16.52
CA LYS A 9 19.30 -21.98 -16.55
C LYS A 9 18.05 -21.70 -15.73
N MET A 10 18.11 -20.70 -14.86
CA MET A 10 16.89 -20.06 -14.35
C MET A 10 16.06 -19.59 -15.55
N ILE A 11 14.90 -20.20 -15.77
CA ILE A 11 13.85 -19.71 -16.67
C ILE A 11 13.03 -18.70 -15.87
N SER A 12 13.66 -17.61 -15.46
CA SER A 12 12.95 -16.43 -14.97
C SER A 12 13.04 -15.43 -16.10
N ASP A 13 11.95 -15.28 -16.84
CA ASP A 13 11.82 -14.29 -17.92
C ASP A 13 11.23 -12.98 -17.39
N GLN A 14 10.60 -13.03 -16.20
CA GLN A 14 10.05 -11.87 -15.51
C GLN A 14 10.55 -11.88 -14.07
N ILE A 15 11.20 -10.77 -13.70
CA ILE A 15 11.62 -10.45 -12.34
C ILE A 15 10.60 -9.44 -11.83
N ASP A 16 9.87 -9.79 -10.78
CA ASP A 16 8.90 -8.89 -10.18
C ASP A 16 9.59 -7.70 -9.50
N SER A 17 9.00 -6.53 -9.70
CA SER A 17 9.44 -5.28 -9.11
C SER A 17 8.93 -5.16 -7.66
N TYR A 18 9.71 -4.50 -6.79
CA TYR A 18 9.27 -4.13 -5.44
C TYR A 18 8.00 -3.26 -5.45
N LEU A 19 7.71 -2.61 -6.57
CA LEU A 19 6.42 -2.01 -6.85
C LEU A 19 5.64 -2.93 -7.78
N THR A 20 4.43 -3.28 -7.37
CA THR A 20 3.46 -4.06 -8.15
C THR A 20 2.09 -3.36 -8.11
N ASN A 21 1.05 -3.97 -8.67
CA ASN A 21 -0.28 -3.40 -8.68
C ASN A 21 -1.25 -4.26 -7.86
N GLY A 22 -2.23 -3.60 -7.27
CA GLY A 22 -3.36 -4.21 -6.57
C GLY A 22 -4.69 -3.71 -7.12
N VAL A 23 -5.74 -4.51 -6.91
CA VAL A 23 -7.14 -4.13 -7.10
C VAL A 23 -7.92 -4.57 -5.86
N ALA A 24 -8.88 -3.75 -5.42
CA ALA A 24 -9.67 -4.03 -4.23
C ALA A 24 -11.13 -3.60 -4.43
N GLU A 25 -12.07 -4.37 -3.89
CA GLU A 25 -13.51 -4.07 -3.93
C GLU A 25 -13.97 -3.14 -2.79
N ILE A 26 -13.03 -2.44 -2.16
CA ILE A 26 -13.25 -1.49 -1.09
C ILE A 26 -12.48 -0.20 -1.35
N ASP A 27 -13.00 0.91 -0.84
CA ASP A 27 -12.25 2.17 -0.85
C ASP A 27 -11.03 2.06 0.09
N LEU A 28 -9.87 2.44 -0.42
CA LEU A 28 -8.61 2.40 0.31
C LEU A 28 -7.97 3.79 0.38
N LYS A 29 -6.94 3.93 1.22
CA LYS A 29 -6.21 5.19 1.41
C LYS A 29 -4.78 5.06 0.91
N ASP A 30 -4.27 6.11 0.28
CA ASP A 30 -2.86 6.22 -0.05
C ASP A 30 -1.98 6.18 1.21
N GLY A 31 -0.96 5.32 1.21
CA GLY A 31 -0.14 5.00 2.37
C GLY A 31 -0.77 4.04 3.37
N GLY A 32 -1.95 3.48 3.08
CA GLY A 32 -2.58 2.43 3.88
C GLY A 32 -1.94 1.06 3.70
N LEU A 33 -2.18 0.17 4.67
CA LEU A 33 -1.76 -1.22 4.70
C LEU A 33 -2.80 -2.14 4.05
N VAL A 34 -2.34 -3.03 3.18
CA VAL A 34 -3.15 -4.12 2.61
C VAL A 34 -2.33 -5.40 2.54
N ALA A 35 -3.02 -6.54 2.52
CA ALA A 35 -2.45 -7.84 2.18
C ALA A 35 -2.76 -8.14 0.71
N LEU A 36 -1.80 -8.71 -0.01
CA LEU A 36 -2.00 -9.19 -1.38
C LEU A 36 -2.43 -10.65 -1.34
N GLY A 37 -3.50 -10.96 -2.07
CA GLY A 37 -4.01 -12.32 -2.29
C GLY A 37 -3.51 -12.91 -3.60
N ASP A 38 -4.41 -13.56 -4.32
CA ASP A 38 -4.13 -14.17 -5.63
C ASP A 38 -4.07 -13.12 -6.74
N LEU A 39 -3.64 -13.53 -7.94
CA LEU A 39 -3.70 -12.68 -9.13
C LEU A 39 -5.16 -12.34 -9.47
N ALA A 40 -5.40 -11.09 -9.85
CA ALA A 40 -6.73 -10.61 -10.18
C ALA A 40 -7.30 -11.37 -11.39
N ALA A 41 -8.59 -11.71 -11.35
CA ALA A 41 -9.25 -12.38 -12.46
C ALA A 41 -9.35 -11.46 -13.69
N ASP A 42 -8.94 -11.95 -14.86
CA ASP A 42 -9.20 -11.32 -16.16
C ASP A 42 -9.87 -12.33 -17.09
N THR A 43 -11.19 -12.21 -17.22
CA THR A 43 -11.98 -13.10 -18.06
C THR A 43 -12.11 -12.65 -19.51
N THR A 44 -11.36 -11.62 -19.94
CA THR A 44 -11.49 -11.03 -21.28
C THR A 44 -11.18 -12.04 -22.39
N TYR A 45 -10.20 -12.90 -22.18
CA TYR A 45 -9.72 -13.86 -23.18
C TYR A 45 -9.85 -15.35 -22.76
N ASP A 46 -10.03 -15.62 -21.46
CA ASP A 46 -10.27 -16.97 -20.91
C ASP A 46 -11.19 -16.86 -19.70
N SER A 47 -12.21 -17.72 -19.60
CA SER A 47 -13.10 -17.80 -18.43
C SER A 47 -12.39 -18.02 -17.08
N ASN A 48 -11.17 -18.55 -17.07
CA ASN A 48 -10.33 -18.70 -15.87
C ASN A 48 -9.03 -17.89 -15.97
N GLY A 49 -9.00 -16.86 -16.82
CA GLY A 49 -7.83 -16.01 -17.00
C GLY A 49 -7.53 -15.16 -15.77
N VAL A 50 -6.26 -14.80 -15.62
CA VAL A 50 -5.76 -13.91 -14.59
C VAL A 50 -4.90 -12.82 -15.23
N GLU A 51 -4.90 -11.64 -14.62
CA GLU A 51 -3.96 -10.56 -14.93
C GLU A 51 -2.64 -10.84 -14.21
N TYR A 52 -1.54 -10.90 -14.96
CA TYR A 52 -0.24 -11.31 -14.42
C TYR A 52 0.45 -10.22 -13.61
N ASP A 53 0.03 -8.96 -13.78
CA ASP A 53 0.66 -7.79 -13.17
C ASP A 53 -0.15 -7.17 -12.01
N VAL A 54 -1.32 -7.74 -11.66
CA VAL A 54 -2.24 -7.18 -10.67
C VAL A 54 -2.70 -8.27 -9.69
N TYR A 55 -2.61 -7.97 -8.40
CA TYR A 55 -3.07 -8.84 -7.31
C TYR A 55 -4.41 -8.35 -6.75
N GLU A 56 -5.26 -9.27 -6.30
CA GLU A 56 -6.36 -8.93 -5.40
C GLU A 56 -5.78 -8.44 -4.08
N ALA A 57 -6.33 -7.35 -3.54
CA ALA A 57 -5.87 -6.73 -2.31
C ALA A 57 -7.06 -6.54 -1.36
N ASP A 58 -6.83 -6.83 -0.08
CA ASP A 58 -7.80 -6.57 0.98
C ASP A 58 -7.06 -6.13 2.26
N LYS A 59 -7.82 -5.73 3.27
CA LYS A 59 -7.28 -5.44 4.59
C LYS A 59 -6.60 -6.70 5.14
N PRO A 60 -5.52 -6.55 5.93
CA PRO A 60 -4.89 -7.69 6.60
C PRO A 60 -5.92 -8.49 7.41
N ALA A 61 -5.94 -9.81 7.28
CA ALA A 61 -6.82 -10.68 8.06
C ALA A 61 -6.29 -10.88 9.49
N ALA A 62 -4.96 -10.85 9.65
CA ALA A 62 -4.26 -10.90 10.93
C ALA A 62 -3.12 -9.86 11.00
N ALA A 63 -2.71 -9.51 12.22
CA ALA A 63 -1.58 -8.59 12.45
C ALA A 63 -0.22 -9.16 12.00
N THR A 64 -0.15 -10.47 11.73
CA THR A 64 1.05 -11.18 11.28
C THR A 64 1.08 -11.41 9.78
N ASP A 65 0.08 -10.95 9.03
CA ASP A 65 0.06 -11.10 7.58
C ASP A 65 1.17 -10.28 6.93
N GLU A 66 1.66 -10.74 5.79
CA GLU A 66 2.55 -9.95 4.96
C GLU A 66 1.75 -8.76 4.40
N VAL A 67 2.15 -7.55 4.77
CA VAL A 67 1.50 -6.32 4.34
C VAL A 67 2.36 -5.55 3.35
N VAL A 68 1.69 -4.88 2.43
CA VAL A 68 2.27 -3.91 1.50
C VAL A 68 1.65 -2.53 1.75
N ILE A 69 2.33 -1.49 1.28
CA ILE A 69 1.82 -0.12 1.37
C ILE A 69 1.26 0.34 0.03
N ILE A 70 0.09 0.95 0.07
CA ILE A 70 -0.52 1.60 -1.09
C ILE A 70 0.29 2.85 -1.43
N ASP A 71 0.72 2.95 -2.68
CA ASP A 71 1.48 4.08 -3.22
C ASP A 71 0.73 4.62 -4.44
N TYR A 72 -0.42 5.25 -4.17
CA TYR A 72 -1.41 5.60 -5.18
C TYR A 72 -0.96 6.78 -6.03
N ALA A 73 -0.70 6.51 -7.31
CA ALA A 73 -0.32 7.52 -8.30
C ALA A 73 -1.52 8.32 -8.86
N GLY A 74 -2.58 8.47 -8.07
CA GLY A 74 -3.79 9.20 -8.46
C GLY A 74 -3.67 10.71 -8.33
N ILE A 75 -4.73 11.40 -8.77
CA ILE A 75 -4.92 12.83 -8.59
C ILE A 75 -6.27 12.99 -7.89
N SER A 76 -6.39 13.97 -6.99
CA SER A 76 -7.67 14.27 -6.35
C SER A 76 -8.78 14.46 -7.39
N GLU A 77 -9.93 13.85 -7.12
CA GLU A 77 -11.08 13.85 -8.01
C GLU A 77 -12.38 14.11 -7.24
N GLY A 78 -13.41 14.54 -7.95
CA GLY A 78 -14.71 14.82 -7.38
C GLY A 78 -15.81 14.77 -8.44
N GLU A 79 -16.98 14.30 -8.04
CA GLU A 79 -18.13 14.14 -8.95
C GLU A 79 -19.02 15.38 -8.96
N ILE A 80 -19.34 15.88 -10.16
CA ILE A 80 -20.34 16.93 -10.37
C ILE A 80 -21.23 16.49 -11.53
N ASN A 81 -22.54 16.33 -11.28
CA ASN A 81 -23.52 15.90 -12.28
C ASN A 81 -23.07 14.61 -13.01
N GLU A 82 -22.74 13.55 -12.27
CA GLU A 82 -22.30 12.24 -12.81
C GLU A 82 -20.99 12.27 -13.64
N ASN A 83 -20.34 13.44 -13.73
CA ASN A 83 -19.03 13.57 -14.36
C ASN A 83 -17.96 13.63 -13.28
N ASN A 84 -16.97 12.74 -13.39
CA ASN A 84 -15.81 12.75 -12.50
C ASN A 84 -14.79 13.79 -13.00
N TYR A 85 -14.56 14.85 -12.21
CA TYR A 85 -13.60 15.90 -12.49
C TYR A 85 -12.33 15.69 -11.69
N LYS A 86 -11.19 15.63 -12.39
CA LYS A 86 -9.87 15.63 -11.75
C LYS A 86 -9.51 17.06 -11.33
N ILE A 87 -9.53 17.34 -10.04
CA ILE A 87 -9.24 18.65 -9.48
C ILE A 87 -7.76 18.69 -9.08
N GLY A 88 -7.01 19.59 -9.70
CA GLY A 88 -5.56 19.62 -9.62
C GLY A 88 -4.95 19.89 -8.23
N LYS A 89 -3.82 19.19 -8.01
CA LYS A 89 -2.68 19.44 -7.10
C LYS A 89 -2.82 19.18 -5.59
N LYS A 90 -3.85 18.46 -5.13
CA LYS A 90 -3.77 17.80 -3.82
C LYS A 90 -3.22 16.38 -4.03
N LEU A 91 -1.99 16.15 -3.56
CA LEU A 91 -1.25 14.89 -3.65
C LEU A 91 -1.08 14.24 -2.26
N TYR A 92 -2.02 14.50 -1.36
CA TYR A 92 -2.02 13.97 0.00
C TYR A 92 -3.46 13.60 0.38
N ASN A 93 -3.60 12.59 1.24
CA ASN A 93 -4.89 12.02 1.65
C ASN A 93 -5.75 11.61 0.45
N LEU A 94 -5.13 10.93 -0.51
CA LEU A 94 -5.85 10.40 -1.66
C LEU A 94 -6.58 9.13 -1.24
N THR A 95 -7.80 8.98 -1.75
CA THR A 95 -8.57 7.74 -1.66
C THR A 95 -8.42 7.00 -2.98
N VAL A 96 -8.17 5.70 -2.91
CA VAL A 96 -8.27 4.79 -4.04
C VAL A 96 -9.72 4.30 -4.10
N PRO A 97 -10.48 4.59 -5.17
CA PRO A 97 -11.83 4.08 -5.32
C PRO A 97 -11.84 2.55 -5.50
N ALA A 98 -12.85 1.88 -4.96
CA ALA A 98 -13.09 0.46 -5.20
C ALA A 98 -13.09 0.11 -6.71
N GLY A 99 -12.54 -1.05 -7.05
CA GLY A 99 -12.43 -1.57 -8.42
C GLY A 99 -11.38 -0.87 -9.29
N THR A 100 -10.63 0.09 -8.74
CA THR A 100 -9.55 0.77 -9.49
C THR A 100 -8.22 0.08 -9.25
N ASN A 101 -7.44 -0.15 -10.31
CA ASN A 101 -6.07 -0.62 -10.15
C ASN A 101 -5.18 0.47 -9.53
N PHE A 102 -4.41 0.10 -8.52
CA PHE A 102 -3.49 0.98 -7.82
C PHE A 102 -2.12 0.34 -7.68
N ARG A 103 -1.12 1.18 -7.42
CA ARG A 103 0.25 0.73 -7.18
C ARG A 103 0.43 0.44 -5.70
N VAL A 104 1.12 -0.65 -5.40
CA VAL A 104 1.54 -1.04 -4.06
C VAL A 104 3.05 -1.21 -4.03
N ARG A 105 3.63 -1.03 -2.84
CA ARG A 105 5.04 -1.21 -2.56
C ARG A 105 5.23 -2.31 -1.54
N ARG A 106 5.93 -3.37 -1.93
CA ARG A 106 6.47 -4.37 -1.01
C ARG A 106 7.57 -3.74 -0.19
N LEU A 107 7.53 -3.97 1.12
CA LEU A 107 8.41 -3.33 2.08
C LEU A 107 9.68 -4.15 2.31
N ALA A 108 10.81 -3.47 2.46
CA ALA A 108 12.03 -4.07 2.95
C ALA A 108 12.37 -3.54 4.36
N LEU A 109 13.09 -4.36 5.14
CA LEU A 109 13.60 -3.93 6.42
C LEU A 109 14.50 -2.70 6.24
N HIS A 110 14.35 -1.71 7.13
CA HIS A 110 15.03 -0.40 7.11
C HIS A 110 14.57 0.61 6.05
N ASP A 111 13.54 0.29 5.26
CA ASP A 111 12.91 1.27 4.38
C ASP A 111 12.40 2.46 5.19
N LYS A 112 12.63 3.67 4.65
CA LYS A 112 12.17 4.93 5.24
C LYS A 112 11.23 5.67 4.31
N PHE A 113 10.11 6.12 4.84
CA PHE A 113 9.12 6.87 4.09
C PHE A 113 8.28 7.76 5.00
N TRP A 114 7.57 8.72 4.39
CA TRP A 114 6.71 9.65 5.10
C TRP A 114 5.26 9.17 5.04
N LEU A 115 4.57 9.21 6.17
CA LEU A 115 3.14 8.95 6.27
C LEU A 115 2.42 10.17 6.82
N GLY A 116 1.22 10.44 6.30
CA GLY A 116 0.31 11.43 6.87
C GLY A 116 -0.32 10.93 8.16
N ALA A 117 -0.78 11.86 9.01
CA ALA A 117 -1.50 11.51 10.25
C ALA A 117 -2.74 10.61 9.99
N ASP A 118 -3.39 10.77 8.84
CA ASP A 118 -4.59 10.00 8.47
C ASP A 118 -4.31 8.52 8.14
N ASN A 119 -3.03 8.14 8.03
CA ASN A 119 -2.61 6.74 7.88
C ASN A 119 -2.44 6.03 9.23
N PHE A 120 -2.71 6.69 10.35
CA PHE A 120 -2.66 6.10 11.68
C PHE A 120 -4.05 6.07 12.32
N ALA A 121 -4.35 5.00 13.07
CA ALA A 121 -5.61 4.86 13.80
C ALA A 121 -5.76 5.94 14.90
N SER A 122 -4.64 6.46 15.38
CA SER A 122 -4.52 7.61 16.28
C SER A 122 -3.13 8.23 16.12
N ALA A 123 -2.92 9.44 16.65
CA ALA A 123 -1.64 10.12 16.54
C ALA A 123 -0.50 9.26 17.15
N PRO A 124 0.54 8.91 16.39
CA PRO A 124 1.64 8.12 16.93
C PRO A 124 2.63 8.99 17.73
N THR A 125 3.40 8.35 18.60
CA THR A 125 4.46 9.01 19.38
C THR A 125 5.83 8.81 18.72
N VAL A 126 6.63 9.88 18.61
CA VAL A 126 8.02 9.77 18.16
C VAL A 126 8.84 8.91 19.12
N GLY A 127 9.61 7.96 18.57
CA GLY A 127 10.41 6.99 19.31
C GLY A 127 9.70 5.66 19.57
N GLU A 128 8.38 5.63 19.44
CA GLU A 128 7.55 4.42 19.55
C GLU A 128 7.32 3.77 18.18
N TYR A 129 6.39 2.82 18.12
CA TYR A 129 6.13 1.99 16.96
C TYR A 129 4.71 2.20 16.42
N ALA A 130 4.48 1.76 15.20
CA ALA A 130 3.15 1.53 14.67
C ALA A 130 3.11 0.20 13.91
N VAL A 131 2.02 -0.54 14.03
CA VAL A 131 1.91 -1.94 13.63
C VAL A 131 0.69 -2.16 12.75
N ALA A 132 0.66 -3.28 12.02
CA ALA A 132 -0.55 -3.75 11.36
C ALA A 132 -1.54 -4.31 12.40
N THR A 133 -2.83 -4.14 12.15
CA THR A 133 -3.90 -4.79 12.92
C THR A 133 -4.90 -5.43 11.98
N ALA A 134 -5.54 -6.49 12.44
CA ALA A 134 -6.54 -7.20 11.66
C ALA A 134 -7.68 -6.25 11.25
N SER A 135 -8.09 -6.35 9.99
CA SER A 135 -9.19 -5.61 9.39
C SER A 135 -9.03 -4.07 9.38
N ALA A 136 -7.83 -3.57 9.58
CA ALA A 136 -7.49 -2.15 9.52
C ALA A 136 -6.50 -1.85 8.41
N ILE A 137 -6.68 -0.70 7.75
CA ILE A 137 -5.72 -0.20 6.75
C ILE A 137 -4.75 0.80 7.38
N GLU A 138 -5.12 1.39 8.52
CA GLU A 138 -4.28 2.31 9.25
C GLU A 138 -3.24 1.60 10.11
N HIS A 139 -2.08 2.23 10.24
CA HIS A 139 -1.08 1.84 11.22
C HIS A 139 -1.60 2.10 12.64
N THR A 140 -1.56 1.09 13.50
CA THR A 140 -1.98 1.23 14.90
C THR A 140 -0.78 1.58 15.76
N PRO A 141 -0.75 2.71 16.48
CA PRO A 141 0.35 3.05 17.37
C PRO A 141 0.57 2.00 18.47
N ALA A 142 1.83 1.74 18.80
CA ALA A 142 2.26 0.76 19.79
C ALA A 142 3.50 1.26 20.55
N ALA A 143 3.44 1.26 21.89
CA ALA A 143 4.55 1.69 22.74
C ALA A 143 5.74 0.70 22.72
N THR A 144 5.50 -0.55 22.38
CA THR A 144 6.52 -1.61 22.33
C THR A 144 6.48 -2.33 20.99
N LEU A 145 7.64 -2.76 20.51
CA LEU A 145 7.74 -3.61 19.33
C LEU A 145 7.03 -4.96 19.59
N PRO A 146 6.09 -5.39 18.74
CA PRO A 146 5.45 -6.70 18.87
C PRO A 146 6.44 -7.83 18.57
N ALA A 147 6.16 -9.04 19.05
CA ALA A 147 7.06 -10.18 18.88
C ALA A 147 7.20 -10.68 17.42
N SER A 148 6.23 -10.37 16.56
CA SER A 148 6.17 -10.81 15.16
C SER A 148 5.29 -9.88 14.34
N GLY A 149 5.41 -9.97 13.01
CA GLY A 149 4.62 -9.21 12.04
C GLY A 149 5.17 -7.82 11.78
N TYR A 150 4.52 -7.10 10.87
CA TYR A 150 4.96 -5.78 10.44
C TYR A 150 4.96 -4.75 11.58
N ALA A 151 6.07 -4.02 11.68
CA ALA A 151 6.18 -2.84 12.53
C ALA A 151 7.10 -1.78 11.92
N VAL A 152 6.70 -0.52 12.08
CA VAL A 152 7.55 0.64 11.83
C VAL A 152 7.87 1.39 13.11
N LYS A 153 9.06 1.98 13.18
CA LYS A 153 9.42 2.94 14.22
C LYS A 153 9.18 4.36 13.73
N VAL A 154 8.56 5.19 14.56
CA VAL A 154 8.35 6.61 14.26
C VAL A 154 9.59 7.40 14.65
N LEU A 155 10.27 7.99 13.67
CA LEU A 155 11.57 8.63 13.87
C LEU A 155 11.44 10.13 14.13
N VAL A 156 10.60 10.81 13.35
CA VAL A 156 10.46 12.27 13.35
C VAL A 156 9.04 12.64 12.97
N GLU A 157 8.51 13.71 13.58
CA GLU A 157 7.28 14.37 13.14
C GLU A 157 7.57 15.78 12.62
N LYS A 158 6.72 16.27 11.70
CA LYS A 158 6.68 17.68 11.28
C LYS A 158 5.28 18.07 10.83
N ASP A 159 5.04 19.37 10.74
CA ASP A 159 3.77 19.88 10.22
C ASP A 159 3.65 19.61 8.71
N LEU A 160 2.48 19.14 8.29
CA LEU A 160 2.07 19.11 6.89
C LEU A 160 1.54 20.50 6.52
N THR A 161 2.35 21.28 5.82
CA THR A 161 1.94 22.61 5.35
C THR A 161 1.49 22.55 3.90
N THR A 162 0.32 23.12 3.62
CA THR A 162 -0.21 23.24 2.26
C THR A 162 -0.56 24.70 1.98
N GLY A 163 0.21 25.33 1.10
CA GLY A 163 0.15 26.78 0.94
C GLY A 163 0.52 27.49 2.25
N MET A 164 -0.41 28.27 2.81
CA MET A 164 -0.22 29.02 4.06
C MET A 164 -0.88 28.36 5.30
N ARG A 165 -1.42 27.15 5.16
CA ARG A 165 -2.15 26.46 6.25
C ARG A 165 -1.41 25.22 6.72
N SER A 166 -1.46 24.97 8.03
CA SER A 166 -1.13 23.66 8.61
C SER A 166 -2.34 22.74 8.45
N ASN A 167 -2.12 21.60 7.81
CA ASN A 167 -3.14 20.58 7.50
C ASN A 167 -2.87 19.26 8.25
N GLY A 168 -2.20 19.34 9.40
CA GLY A 168 -1.92 18.19 10.26
C GLY A 168 -0.43 17.88 10.35
N LYS A 169 -0.11 16.63 10.68
CA LYS A 169 1.26 16.14 10.86
C LYS A 169 1.61 15.11 9.80
N ILE A 170 2.89 15.02 9.48
CA ILE A 170 3.48 13.88 8.78
C ILE A 170 4.64 13.31 9.59
N TYR A 171 4.84 12.01 9.46
CA TYR A 171 5.76 11.22 10.27
C TYR A 171 6.74 10.49 9.35
N LEU A 172 8.04 10.60 9.64
CA LEU A 172 9.05 9.76 9.03
C LEU A 172 9.08 8.45 9.80
N VAL A 173 8.86 7.35 9.10
CA VAL A 173 8.88 6.02 9.69
C VAL A 173 9.99 5.16 9.09
N GLU A 174 10.47 4.18 9.85
CA GLU A 174 11.41 3.16 9.40
C GLU A 174 10.85 1.76 9.66
N VAL A 175 10.88 0.88 8.67
CA VAL A 175 10.49 -0.53 8.83
C VAL A 175 11.52 -1.22 9.72
N VAL A 176 11.06 -1.75 10.86
CA VAL A 176 11.92 -2.42 11.84
C VAL A 176 11.56 -3.89 12.02
N GLN A 177 10.44 -4.33 11.47
CA GLN A 177 9.99 -5.73 11.49
C GLN A 177 9.03 -6.00 10.32
N LEU A 178 9.09 -7.21 9.77
CA LEU A 178 8.20 -7.78 8.76
C LEU A 178 7.71 -9.14 9.26
#